data_AF-A0A640KE96-F1
#
_entry.id   AF-A0A640KE96-F1
#
_cell.length_a   1.000
_cell.length_b   1.000
_cell.length_c   1.000
_cell.angle_alpha   90.00
_cell.angle_beta   90.00
_cell.angle_gamma   90.00
#
_symmetry.space_group_name_H-M   'P 1'
#
loop_
_entity.id
_entity.type
_entity.pdbx_description
1 polymer ?
#
loop_
_entity_poly.entity_id
_entity_poly.type
_entity_poly.pdbx_seq_one_letter_code
_entity_poly.pdbx_strand_id
1 'polypeptide(L)'
;MSSEDIIIFLDALENTVNLIRGDRSEKKTLFTTGCVCPDSVRLDLSAYKDSKNPDDIIAWWGNMGAVKLCPGQKDGADWHDADGFLVRAPLFGGDAGVERVKVTAPQSLVRGSEAFQSPRHLPLITTVKQVALSSNGRAVFFCDREGHGVKKYNVDTKEVVPLLSSDVLAGLADGLMEEEAQASIVEPNSDEDKLRFCVGIALDEKHNQIFFTLKGPSKGGKGRILAAPYYFQRRHLPSIEAANTSTSEGVIDPKTVVTLLDHLPEPIDLLLDSEENYLYWTDRGDDATGGNSLNRAPVTYNPCSGQPQLGEKELLIDGFNEAIGLAWAANLMDDMRLPDNKETLRRYVYVTDMKHLWRCDLKARTKEVIYECGPRNVLTGVEVVRFF
;
A
#
# COMPACT_ATOMS: atom_id res chain seq x y z
N MET A 1 -25.79 9.48 -6.26
CA MET A 1 -24.34 9.71 -6.04
C MET A 1 -23.58 8.41 -5.82
N SER A 2 -24.05 7.48 -4.99
CA SER A 2 -23.39 6.17 -4.82
C SER A 2 -23.74 5.12 -5.87
N SER A 3 -24.80 5.30 -6.67
CA SER A 3 -25.20 4.35 -7.71
C SER A 3 -24.21 4.22 -8.87
N GLU A 4 -23.42 5.26 -9.10
CA GLU A 4 -22.47 5.30 -10.23
C GLU A 4 -21.11 4.69 -9.86
N ASP A 5 -20.86 4.45 -8.57
CA ASP A 5 -19.61 3.90 -8.09
C ASP A 5 -19.45 2.45 -8.52
N ILE A 6 -18.30 2.16 -9.13
CA ILE A 6 -17.83 0.81 -9.41
C ILE A 6 -16.71 0.55 -8.41
N ILE A 7 -17.00 -0.27 -7.42
CA ILE A 7 -16.10 -0.55 -6.31
C ILE A 7 -15.43 -1.88 -6.59
N ILE A 8 -14.11 -1.85 -6.73
CA ILE A 8 -13.26 -3.01 -6.90
C ILE A 8 -12.71 -3.38 -5.53
N PHE A 9 -12.82 -4.64 -5.14
CA PHE A 9 -12.31 -5.11 -3.85
C PHE A 9 -11.81 -6.54 -3.93
N LEU A 10 -10.87 -6.87 -3.06
CA LEU A 10 -10.22 -8.17 -3.03
C LEU A 10 -10.78 -9.05 -1.93
N ASP A 11 -10.88 -10.34 -2.19
CA ASP A 11 -11.11 -11.36 -1.18
C ASP A 11 -9.87 -12.25 -1.09
N ALA A 12 -9.14 -12.13 0.01
CA ALA A 12 -7.85 -12.78 0.20
C ALA A 12 -7.98 -14.30 0.33
N LEU A 13 -9.08 -14.82 0.89
CA LEU A 13 -9.22 -16.25 1.17
C LEU A 13 -9.96 -16.99 0.04
N GLU A 14 -10.86 -16.31 -0.67
CA GLU A 14 -11.45 -16.86 -1.91
C GLU A 14 -10.53 -16.67 -3.12
N ASN A 15 -9.44 -15.91 -3.00
CA ASN A 15 -8.51 -15.61 -4.09
C ASN A 15 -9.24 -14.95 -5.28
N THR A 16 -9.96 -13.87 -5.01
CA THR A 16 -10.73 -13.19 -6.06
C THR A 16 -10.57 -11.68 -6.03
N VAL A 17 -10.65 -11.09 -7.23
CA VAL A 17 -10.91 -9.66 -7.41
C VAL A 17 -12.36 -9.51 -7.81
N ASN A 18 -13.10 -8.66 -7.10
CA ASN A 18 -14.53 -8.50 -7.24
C ASN A 18 -14.87 -7.05 -7.58
N LEU A 19 -16.05 -6.89 -8.16
CA LEU A 19 -16.69 -5.62 -8.46
C LEU A 19 -18.08 -5.62 -7.82
N ILE A 20 -18.46 -4.49 -7.22
CA ILE A 20 -19.84 -4.22 -6.82
C ILE A 20 -20.21 -2.77 -7.15
N ARG A 21 -21.46 -2.56 -7.59
CA ARG A 21 -22.00 -1.21 -7.76
C ARG A 21 -22.32 -0.59 -6.40
N GLY A 22 -22.10 0.71 -6.23
CA GLY A 22 -22.35 1.37 -4.93
C GLY A 22 -23.83 1.47 -4.53
N ASP A 23 -24.78 1.26 -5.44
CA ASP A 23 -26.21 1.01 -5.16
C ASP A 23 -26.56 -0.47 -4.93
N ARG A 24 -25.57 -1.36 -5.04
CA ARG A 24 -25.67 -2.81 -4.84
C ARG A 24 -26.53 -3.52 -5.90
N SER A 25 -26.80 -2.87 -7.03
CA SER A 25 -27.56 -3.44 -8.15
C SER A 25 -26.85 -4.61 -8.84
N GLU A 26 -25.52 -4.63 -8.78
CA GLU A 26 -24.68 -5.64 -9.42
C GLU A 26 -23.45 -5.97 -8.56
N LYS A 27 -23.14 -7.26 -8.46
CA LYS A 27 -21.89 -7.81 -7.93
C LYS A 27 -21.36 -8.84 -8.92
N LYS A 28 -20.07 -8.76 -9.25
CA LYS A 28 -19.40 -9.67 -10.18
C LYS A 28 -17.99 -10.01 -9.70
N THR A 29 -17.58 -11.26 -9.82
CA THR A 29 -16.15 -11.61 -9.73
C THR A 29 -15.48 -11.30 -11.06
N LEU A 30 -14.46 -10.46 -11.02
CA LEU A 30 -13.71 -10.03 -12.21
C LEU A 30 -12.59 -11.01 -12.56
N PHE A 31 -11.81 -11.40 -11.54
CA PHE A 31 -10.64 -12.25 -11.72
C PHE A 31 -10.57 -13.31 -10.62
N THR A 32 -10.24 -14.52 -11.05
CA THR A 32 -9.84 -15.65 -10.20
C THR A 32 -8.41 -16.09 -10.51
N THR A 33 -7.95 -15.80 -11.73
CA THR A 33 -6.59 -16.04 -12.18
C THR A 33 -5.65 -14.98 -11.61
N GLY A 34 -4.44 -15.38 -11.23
CA GLY A 34 -3.45 -14.45 -10.69
C GLY A 34 -3.74 -13.99 -9.26
N CYS A 35 -4.64 -14.66 -8.55
CA CYS A 35 -4.95 -14.37 -7.14
C CYS A 35 -4.40 -15.48 -6.23
N VAL A 36 -3.49 -15.13 -5.34
CA VAL A 36 -2.93 -15.98 -4.27
C VAL A 36 -2.78 -15.11 -3.03
N CYS A 37 -3.79 -15.15 -2.18
CA CYS A 37 -3.97 -14.24 -1.05
C CYS A 37 -3.76 -12.77 -1.45
N PRO A 38 -4.62 -12.24 -2.35
CA PRO A 38 -4.49 -10.86 -2.81
C PRO A 38 -4.74 -9.88 -1.65
N ASP A 39 -3.90 -8.84 -1.54
CA ASP A 39 -4.06 -7.80 -0.52
C ASP A 39 -4.47 -6.48 -1.13
N SER A 40 -3.67 -5.84 -1.98
CA SER A 40 -3.96 -4.46 -2.43
C SER A 40 -4.33 -4.36 -3.88
N VAL A 41 -5.16 -3.37 -4.26
CA VAL A 41 -5.55 -3.10 -5.64
C VAL A 41 -5.45 -1.61 -5.94
N ARG A 42 -4.94 -1.26 -7.13
CA ARG A 42 -4.92 0.10 -7.67
C ARG A 42 -5.28 0.10 -9.14
N LEU A 43 -5.89 1.18 -9.61
CA LEU A 43 -6.26 1.35 -11.02
C LEU A 43 -5.31 2.34 -11.69
N ASP A 44 -4.66 1.90 -12.76
CA ASP A 44 -3.93 2.78 -13.66
C ASP A 44 -4.92 3.38 -14.66
N LEU A 45 -5.12 4.69 -14.53
CA LEU A 45 -6.01 5.47 -15.37
C LEU A 45 -5.25 6.29 -16.42
N SER A 46 -3.92 6.14 -16.52
CA SER A 46 -3.08 7.00 -17.36
C SER A 46 -3.53 7.02 -18.83
N ALA A 47 -3.80 5.84 -19.42
CA ALA A 47 -4.32 5.73 -20.78
C ALA A 47 -5.79 6.16 -20.90
N TYR A 48 -6.62 5.77 -19.92
CA TYR A 48 -8.04 6.14 -19.86
C TYR A 48 -8.26 7.67 -19.83
N LYS A 49 -7.37 8.43 -19.17
CA LYS A 49 -7.47 9.90 -19.12
C LYS A 49 -7.55 10.53 -20.50
N ASP A 50 -6.79 10.00 -21.47
CA ASP A 50 -6.76 10.52 -22.84
C ASP A 50 -7.86 9.90 -23.71
N SER A 51 -8.10 8.60 -23.60
CA SER A 51 -9.02 7.88 -24.49
C SER A 51 -10.48 7.97 -24.09
N LYS A 52 -10.75 8.16 -22.79
CA LYS A 52 -12.06 7.97 -22.14
C LYS A 52 -12.69 6.59 -22.40
N ASN A 53 -11.90 5.60 -22.80
CA ASN A 53 -12.38 4.24 -23.04
C ASN A 53 -12.12 3.36 -21.80
N PRO A 54 -13.16 2.84 -21.12
CA PRO A 54 -13.02 1.98 -19.95
C PRO A 54 -12.10 0.77 -20.14
N ASP A 55 -11.94 0.27 -21.37
CA ASP A 55 -11.06 -0.86 -21.67
C ASP A 55 -9.56 -0.54 -21.50
N ASP A 56 -9.20 0.75 -21.46
CA ASP A 56 -7.82 1.21 -21.24
C ASP A 56 -7.45 1.29 -19.76
N ILE A 57 -8.37 0.98 -18.85
CA ILE A 57 -8.09 0.93 -17.41
C ILE A 57 -7.40 -0.39 -17.07
N ILE A 58 -6.23 -0.29 -16.44
CA ILE A 58 -5.47 -1.45 -15.98
C ILE A 58 -5.58 -1.56 -14.46
N ALA A 59 -6.09 -2.70 -13.98
CA ALA A 59 -6.02 -3.05 -12.57
C ALA A 59 -4.66 -3.65 -12.25
N TRP A 60 -4.06 -3.21 -11.15
CA TRP A 60 -2.87 -3.77 -10.55
C TRP A 60 -3.22 -4.30 -9.17
N TRP A 61 -2.75 -5.49 -8.81
CA TRP A 61 -2.87 -5.99 -7.45
C TRP A 61 -1.63 -6.75 -6.97
N GLY A 62 -1.42 -6.67 -5.67
CA GLY A 62 -0.41 -7.42 -4.95
C GLY A 62 -0.94 -8.75 -4.44
N ASN A 63 -0.11 -9.78 -4.50
CA ASN A 63 -0.36 -11.08 -3.89
C ASN A 63 0.64 -11.30 -2.77
N MET A 64 0.11 -11.66 -1.60
CA MET A 64 0.94 -11.95 -0.43
C MET A 64 1.69 -13.27 -0.57
N GLY A 65 1.21 -14.18 -1.42
CA GLY A 65 1.80 -15.51 -1.56
C GLY A 65 1.08 -16.56 -0.71
N ALA A 66 1.60 -17.79 -0.73
CA ALA A 66 0.93 -18.90 -0.04
C ALA A 66 0.94 -18.71 1.48
N VAL A 67 -0.21 -18.83 2.13
CA VAL A 67 -0.31 -18.73 3.60
C VAL A 67 0.31 -19.97 4.24
N LYS A 68 1.23 -19.77 5.17
CA LYS A 68 1.73 -20.79 6.08
C LYS A 68 1.23 -20.57 7.50
N LEU A 69 0.81 -21.65 8.15
CA LEU A 69 0.51 -21.66 9.57
C LEU A 69 1.83 -21.81 10.34
N CYS A 70 2.13 -20.86 11.22
CA CYS A 70 3.26 -20.97 12.14
C CYS A 70 2.97 -22.06 13.20
N PRO A 71 3.71 -23.19 13.23
CA PRO A 71 3.45 -24.24 14.20
C PRO A 71 3.67 -23.72 15.63
N GLY A 72 2.63 -23.75 16.47
CA GLY A 72 2.73 -23.43 17.89
C GLY A 72 2.35 -22.00 18.31
N GLN A 73 2.07 -21.07 17.39
CA GLN A 73 1.51 -19.76 17.74
C GLN A 73 -0.01 -19.84 17.89
N LYS A 74 -0.53 -19.40 19.05
CA LYS A 74 -1.97 -19.40 19.38
C LYS A 74 -2.74 -18.22 18.79
N ASP A 75 -2.04 -17.18 18.35
CA ASP A 75 -2.64 -15.89 17.99
C ASP A 75 -3.04 -15.80 16.52
N GLY A 76 -3.00 -16.91 15.77
CA GLY A 76 -3.36 -16.92 14.36
C GLY A 76 -2.45 -16.05 13.49
N ALA A 77 -1.21 -15.79 13.92
CA ALA A 77 -0.23 -15.05 13.13
C ALA A 77 -0.05 -15.73 11.77
N ASP A 78 -0.46 -15.02 10.72
CA ASP A 78 -0.28 -15.45 9.34
C ASP A 78 1.13 -15.09 8.88
N TRP A 79 1.87 -16.09 8.39
CA TRP A 79 3.14 -15.86 7.71
C TRP A 79 2.96 -16.34 6.27
N HIS A 80 3.43 -15.56 5.30
CA HIS A 80 3.37 -15.98 3.91
C HIS A 80 4.69 -16.60 3.48
N ASP A 81 4.59 -17.53 2.53
CA ASP A 81 5.75 -17.94 1.76
C ASP A 81 6.39 -16.74 1.07
N ALA A 82 7.71 -16.83 0.91
CA ALA A 82 8.50 -15.81 0.25
C ALA A 82 8.31 -15.87 -1.29
N ASP A 83 7.07 -15.81 -1.75
CA ASP A 83 6.64 -16.05 -3.12
C ASP A 83 5.64 -15.02 -3.66
N GLY A 84 5.46 -13.91 -2.94
CA GLY A 84 4.61 -12.78 -3.30
C GLY A 84 4.95 -12.18 -4.68
N PHE A 85 3.94 -11.61 -5.34
CA PHE A 85 4.07 -11.13 -6.71
C PHE A 85 3.01 -10.09 -7.08
N LEU A 86 3.34 -9.29 -8.10
CA LEU A 86 2.42 -8.33 -8.71
C LEU A 86 1.70 -8.97 -9.90
N VAL A 87 0.46 -8.56 -10.10
CA VAL A 87 -0.36 -8.93 -11.26
C VAL A 87 -1.01 -7.68 -11.83
N ARG A 88 -1.20 -7.67 -13.14
CA ARG A 88 -1.97 -6.66 -13.84
C ARG A 88 -2.96 -7.28 -14.81
N ALA A 89 -4.08 -6.60 -15.07
CA ALA A 89 -5.04 -6.99 -16.09
C ALA A 89 -5.84 -5.77 -16.59
N PRO A 90 -6.31 -5.75 -17.85
CA PRO A 90 -7.38 -4.83 -18.24
C PRO A 90 -8.60 -5.07 -17.35
N LEU A 91 -9.13 -4.03 -16.70
CA LEU A 91 -10.14 -4.15 -15.65
C LEU A 91 -11.39 -4.94 -16.10
N PHE A 92 -11.79 -4.80 -17.36
CA PHE A 92 -12.93 -5.49 -17.96
C PHE A 92 -12.55 -6.60 -18.94
N GLY A 93 -11.26 -6.96 -19.02
CA GLY A 93 -10.74 -7.98 -19.95
C GLY A 93 -10.97 -9.44 -19.51
N GLY A 94 -11.36 -9.67 -18.26
CA GLY A 94 -11.54 -11.01 -17.67
C GLY A 94 -10.22 -11.78 -17.49
N ASP A 95 -10.32 -13.03 -17.02
CA ASP A 95 -9.16 -13.85 -16.64
C ASP A 95 -8.13 -14.06 -17.78
N ALA A 96 -8.56 -14.01 -19.05
CA ALA A 96 -7.66 -14.15 -20.21
C ALA A 96 -6.67 -12.98 -20.37
N GLY A 97 -6.99 -11.82 -19.79
CA GLY A 97 -6.13 -10.63 -19.82
C GLY A 97 -5.17 -10.53 -18.63
N VAL A 98 -5.16 -11.52 -17.72
CA VAL A 98 -4.36 -11.49 -16.50
C VAL A 98 -2.90 -11.81 -16.81
N GLU A 99 -1.99 -10.92 -16.41
CA GLU A 99 -0.55 -11.06 -16.54
C GLU A 99 0.12 -11.04 -15.17
N ARG A 100 0.76 -12.16 -14.78
CA ARG A 100 1.74 -12.15 -13.68
C ARG A 100 2.97 -11.37 -14.15
N VAL A 101 3.27 -10.31 -13.41
CA VAL A 101 4.33 -9.37 -13.76
C VAL A 101 5.68 -10.08 -13.74
N LYS A 102 6.41 -10.01 -14.85
CA LYS A 102 7.80 -10.46 -14.91
C LYS A 102 8.69 -9.48 -14.17
N VAL A 103 9.50 -9.98 -13.26
CA VAL A 103 10.45 -9.17 -12.48
C VAL A 103 11.89 -9.48 -12.87
N THR A 104 12.73 -8.46 -12.88
CA THR A 104 14.19 -8.58 -12.99
C THR A 104 14.87 -7.88 -11.83
N ALA A 105 16.04 -8.38 -11.42
CA ALA A 105 16.89 -7.68 -10.47
C ALA A 105 17.41 -6.37 -11.11
N PRO A 106 17.58 -5.30 -10.32
CA PRO A 106 17.99 -4.00 -10.82
C PRO A 106 19.45 -4.06 -11.25
N GLN A 107 19.71 -4.00 -12.56
CA GLN A 107 21.04 -4.26 -13.13
C GLN A 107 22.11 -3.30 -12.59
N SER A 108 21.70 -2.08 -12.25
CA SER A 108 22.56 -1.01 -11.75
C SER A 108 22.95 -1.13 -10.28
N LEU A 109 22.22 -1.93 -9.48
CA LEU A 109 22.55 -2.24 -8.09
C LEU A 109 23.35 -3.54 -7.96
N VAL A 110 23.46 -4.34 -9.03
CA VAL A 110 24.31 -5.53 -9.08
C VAL A 110 25.77 -5.11 -9.33
N ARG A 111 26.45 -4.58 -8.31
CA ARG A 111 27.93 -4.56 -8.29
C ARG A 111 28.42 -5.94 -7.85
N GLY A 112 28.83 -6.77 -8.82
CA GLY A 112 29.35 -8.12 -8.58
C GLY A 112 28.23 -9.15 -8.44
N SER A 113 28.19 -10.10 -9.37
CA SER A 113 27.18 -11.16 -9.48
C SER A 113 27.11 -12.14 -8.30
N GLU A 114 27.96 -12.00 -7.28
CA GLU A 114 28.07 -12.91 -6.15
C GLU A 114 27.13 -12.55 -4.99
N ALA A 115 26.70 -11.28 -4.86
CA ALA A 115 25.87 -10.82 -3.74
C ALA A 115 24.38 -11.24 -3.83
N PHE A 116 23.88 -11.64 -5.01
CA PHE A 116 22.47 -12.06 -5.19
C PHE A 116 22.29 -13.58 -5.31
N GLN A 117 23.37 -14.36 -5.37
CA GLN A 117 23.34 -15.83 -5.53
C GLN A 117 23.66 -16.61 -4.24
N SER A 118 23.92 -15.91 -3.13
CA SER A 118 24.13 -16.55 -1.84
C SER A 118 22.79 -17.11 -1.31
N PRO A 119 22.75 -18.35 -0.77
CA PRO A 119 21.56 -18.95 -0.14
C PRO A 119 20.98 -18.17 1.06
N ARG A 120 21.57 -17.04 1.42
CA ARG A 120 21.18 -16.18 2.56
C ARG A 120 20.41 -14.91 2.18
N HIS A 121 20.19 -14.62 0.89
CA HIS A 121 19.41 -13.45 0.51
C HIS A 121 17.93 -13.79 0.34
N LEU A 122 17.08 -13.02 1.03
CA LEU A 122 15.63 -13.02 0.83
C LEU A 122 15.30 -12.78 -0.66
N PRO A 123 14.20 -13.34 -1.17
CA PRO A 123 13.81 -13.08 -2.54
C PRO A 123 13.56 -11.60 -2.78
N LEU A 124 13.66 -11.18 -4.05
CA LEU A 124 13.48 -9.79 -4.44
C LEU A 124 12.10 -9.24 -4.05
N ILE A 125 11.11 -10.12 -3.94
CA ILE A 125 9.79 -9.86 -3.36
C ILE A 125 9.47 -11.04 -2.44
N THR A 126 9.04 -10.75 -1.21
CA THR A 126 8.62 -11.77 -0.24
C THR A 126 7.09 -11.77 -0.11
N THR A 127 6.49 -10.70 0.40
CA THR A 127 5.05 -10.59 0.66
C THR A 127 4.55 -9.21 0.28
N VAL A 128 3.90 -9.09 -0.87
CA VAL A 128 3.37 -7.80 -1.33
C VAL A 128 2.17 -7.40 -0.47
N LYS A 129 2.26 -6.22 0.14
CA LYS A 129 1.17 -5.58 0.89
C LYS A 129 0.55 -4.45 0.07
N GLN A 130 0.32 -3.28 0.67
CA GLN A 130 -0.30 -2.17 -0.04
C GLN A 130 0.58 -1.70 -1.20
N VAL A 131 -0.06 -1.39 -2.32
CA VAL A 131 0.59 -0.84 -3.52
C VAL A 131 0.10 0.57 -3.80
N ALA A 132 0.95 1.37 -4.41
CA ALA A 132 0.62 2.68 -4.95
C ALA A 132 1.20 2.82 -6.36
N LEU A 133 0.44 3.47 -7.23
CA LEU A 133 0.84 3.72 -8.61
C LEU A 133 1.32 5.16 -8.75
N SER A 134 2.39 5.37 -9.50
CA SER A 134 2.73 6.71 -9.96
C SER A 134 1.64 7.24 -10.90
N SER A 135 1.40 8.55 -10.88
CA SER A 135 0.39 9.26 -11.67
C SER A 135 0.45 8.99 -13.18
N ASN A 136 1.63 8.66 -13.69
CA ASN A 136 1.87 8.34 -15.10
C ASN A 136 1.82 6.83 -15.44
N GLY A 137 1.49 5.96 -14.48
CA GLY A 137 1.38 4.50 -14.68
C GLY A 137 2.71 3.77 -14.90
N ARG A 138 3.87 4.43 -14.78
CA ARG A 138 5.18 3.85 -15.11
C ARG A 138 5.90 3.19 -13.94
N ALA A 139 5.42 3.38 -12.72
CA ALA A 139 5.98 2.76 -11.52
C ALA A 139 4.89 2.26 -10.57
N VAL A 140 5.12 1.07 -10.01
CA VAL A 140 4.32 0.49 -8.93
C VAL A 140 5.20 0.45 -7.67
N PHE A 141 4.83 1.19 -6.65
CA PHE A 141 5.46 1.14 -5.34
C PHE A 141 4.70 0.20 -4.44
N PHE A 142 5.39 -0.54 -3.58
CA PHE A 142 4.75 -1.46 -2.65
C PHE A 142 5.57 -1.62 -1.38
N CYS A 143 4.87 -1.86 -0.27
CA CYS A 143 5.50 -2.41 0.92
C CYS A 143 5.63 -3.93 0.78
N ASP A 144 6.77 -4.45 1.21
CA ASP A 144 7.06 -5.86 1.36
C ASP A 144 7.14 -6.19 2.85
N ARG A 145 6.14 -6.91 3.38
CA ARG A 145 5.97 -7.10 4.83
C ARG A 145 7.13 -7.90 5.42
N GLU A 146 7.32 -9.13 4.95
CA GLU A 146 8.40 -10.01 5.39
C GLU A 146 9.72 -9.77 4.64
N GLY A 147 9.69 -9.00 3.55
CA GLY A 147 10.89 -8.47 2.91
C GLY A 147 11.40 -7.17 3.54
N HIS A 148 10.76 -6.69 4.61
CA HIS A 148 11.13 -5.53 5.42
C HIS A 148 11.48 -4.28 4.61
N GLY A 149 10.58 -3.82 3.74
CA GLY A 149 10.92 -2.59 3.02
C GLY A 149 9.91 -2.05 2.05
N VAL A 150 10.23 -0.84 1.57
CA VAL A 150 9.55 -0.20 0.45
C VAL A 150 10.31 -0.55 -0.83
N LYS A 151 9.59 -1.04 -1.83
CA LYS A 151 10.14 -1.45 -3.12
C LYS A 151 9.37 -0.76 -4.24
N LYS A 152 10.01 -0.66 -5.40
CA LYS A 152 9.40 -0.11 -6.61
C LYS A 152 9.65 -1.01 -7.80
N TYR A 153 8.58 -1.33 -8.51
CA TYR A 153 8.63 -1.96 -9.81
C TYR A 153 8.54 -0.90 -10.92
N ASN A 154 9.52 -0.88 -11.82
CA ASN A 154 9.49 -0.05 -13.02
C ASN A 154 8.79 -0.82 -14.16
N VAL A 155 7.73 -0.24 -14.71
CA VAL A 155 6.89 -0.90 -15.72
C VAL A 155 7.61 -1.12 -17.05
N ASP A 156 8.52 -0.21 -17.42
CA ASP A 156 9.25 -0.27 -18.68
C ASP A 156 10.45 -1.22 -18.60
N THR A 157 11.26 -1.11 -17.55
CA THR A 157 12.49 -1.91 -17.38
C THR A 157 12.23 -3.28 -16.76
N LYS A 158 11.07 -3.45 -16.11
CA LYS A 158 10.69 -4.64 -15.35
C LYS A 158 11.54 -4.88 -14.10
N GLU A 159 12.32 -3.89 -13.71
CA GLU A 159 13.19 -3.97 -12.54
C GLU A 159 12.40 -3.73 -11.26
N VAL A 160 12.69 -4.52 -10.23
CA VAL A 160 12.27 -4.24 -8.86
C VAL A 160 13.45 -3.64 -8.12
N VAL A 161 13.32 -2.40 -7.67
CA VAL A 161 14.33 -1.67 -6.92
C VAL A 161 13.93 -1.66 -5.44
N PRO A 162 14.73 -2.25 -4.54
CA PRO A 162 14.58 -2.04 -3.10
C PRO A 162 14.92 -0.57 -2.79
N LEU A 163 13.92 0.22 -2.39
CA LEU A 163 14.11 1.64 -2.14
C LEU A 163 14.58 1.90 -0.71
N LEU A 164 14.07 1.14 0.26
CA LEU A 164 14.36 1.32 1.68
C LEU A 164 14.22 -0.02 2.42
N SER A 165 15.16 -0.32 3.32
CA SER A 165 15.09 -1.47 4.23
C SER A 165 14.72 -1.04 5.64
N SER A 166 13.69 -1.66 6.21
CA SER A 166 13.28 -1.49 7.59
C SER A 166 14.26 -2.12 8.59
N ASP A 167 15.05 -3.12 8.17
CA ASP A 167 16.17 -3.64 8.97
C ASP A 167 17.24 -2.57 9.17
N VAL A 168 17.60 -1.85 8.09
CA VAL A 168 18.55 -0.73 8.16
C VAL A 168 18.01 0.39 9.05
N LEU A 169 16.73 0.75 8.92
CA LEU A 169 16.09 1.74 9.79
C LEU A 169 16.15 1.33 11.28
N ALA A 170 15.88 0.06 11.58
CA ALA A 170 15.92 -0.45 12.95
C ALA A 170 17.36 -0.43 13.51
N GLY A 171 18.32 -0.95 12.76
CA GLY A 171 19.72 -0.97 13.20
C GLY A 171 20.30 0.43 13.40
N LEU A 172 19.99 1.39 12.53
CA LEU A 172 20.41 2.78 12.73
C LEU A 172 19.79 3.40 13.99
N ALA A 173 18.53 3.07 14.31
CA ALA A 173 17.90 3.52 15.55
C ALA A 173 18.57 2.93 16.80
N ASP A 174 19.13 1.72 16.70
CA ASP A 174 19.93 1.06 17.74
C ASP A 174 21.40 1.51 17.76
N GLY A 175 21.79 2.47 16.90
CA GLY A 175 23.13 3.03 16.83
C GLY A 175 24.14 2.19 16.05
N LEU A 176 23.69 1.20 15.28
CA LEU A 176 24.52 0.42 14.37
C LEU A 176 24.94 1.25 13.15
N MET A 177 26.05 0.85 12.53
CA MET A 177 26.40 1.34 11.21
C MET A 177 25.52 0.65 10.14
N GLU A 178 25.36 1.27 8.98
CA GLU A 178 24.49 0.76 7.90
C GLU A 178 24.86 -0.66 7.45
N GLU A 179 26.17 -0.96 7.33
CA GLU A 179 26.67 -2.30 6.99
C GLU A 179 26.30 -3.36 8.04
N GLU A 180 26.34 -3.00 9.32
CA GLU A 180 25.98 -3.88 10.43
C GLU A 180 24.47 -4.09 10.49
N ALA A 181 23.69 -3.02 10.29
CA ALA A 181 22.24 -3.06 10.23
C ALA A 181 21.75 -3.94 9.07
N GLN A 182 22.41 -3.87 7.91
CA GLN A 182 22.08 -4.69 6.74
C GLN A 182 22.37 -6.19 6.96
N ALA A 183 23.31 -6.52 7.84
CA ALA A 183 23.66 -7.89 8.21
C ALA A 183 22.88 -8.41 9.44
N SER A 184 22.05 -7.56 10.08
CA SER A 184 21.28 -7.92 11.26
C SER A 184 20.25 -9.00 10.93
N ILE A 185 20.31 -10.13 11.63
CA ILE A 185 19.36 -11.24 11.49
C ILE A 185 18.36 -11.13 12.63
N VAL A 186 17.08 -11.07 12.28
CA VAL A 186 15.97 -11.13 13.23
C VAL A 186 15.28 -12.49 13.12
N GLU A 187 14.83 -13.02 14.26
CA GLU A 187 14.05 -14.27 14.27
C GLU A 187 12.69 -14.02 13.59
N PRO A 188 12.33 -14.76 12.52
CA PRO A 188 11.06 -14.55 11.82
C PRO A 188 9.85 -14.64 12.75
N ASN A 189 8.90 -13.73 12.61
CA ASN A 189 7.70 -13.56 13.43
C ASN A 189 7.92 -13.26 14.92
N SER A 190 9.15 -13.00 15.37
CA SER A 190 9.40 -12.41 16.68
C SER A 190 8.75 -11.02 16.78
N ASP A 191 8.59 -10.49 17.99
CA ASP A 191 8.07 -9.13 18.15
C ASP A 191 9.03 -8.09 17.55
N GLU A 192 10.33 -8.38 17.53
CA GLU A 192 11.34 -7.56 16.85
C GLU A 192 11.12 -7.57 15.33
N ASP A 193 10.86 -8.73 14.74
CA ASP A 193 10.55 -8.88 13.31
C ASP A 193 9.31 -8.09 12.91
N LYS A 194 8.25 -8.21 13.72
CA LYS A 194 6.98 -7.52 13.49
C LYS A 194 7.09 -6.00 13.56
N LEU A 195 8.10 -5.44 14.25
CA LEU A 195 8.39 -4.00 14.22
C LEU A 195 8.93 -3.50 12.87
N ARG A 196 9.37 -4.42 12.00
CA ARG A 196 9.94 -4.18 10.67
C ARG A 196 8.92 -4.45 9.54
N PHE A 197 7.72 -4.91 9.87
CA PHE A 197 6.65 -5.20 8.91
C PHE A 197 6.11 -3.95 8.22
N CYS A 198 6.61 -3.68 7.00
CA CYS A 198 6.11 -2.64 6.09
C CYS A 198 4.77 -3.09 5.49
N VAL A 199 3.72 -2.27 5.59
CA VAL A 199 2.39 -2.66 5.10
C VAL A 199 1.74 -1.62 4.21
N GLY A 200 1.58 -0.39 4.69
CA GLY A 200 0.87 0.69 4.00
C GLY A 200 1.79 1.57 3.16
N ILE A 201 1.27 2.13 2.07
CA ILE A 201 2.01 3.08 1.24
C ILE A 201 1.09 4.10 0.56
N ALA A 202 1.50 5.36 0.55
CA ALA A 202 0.89 6.43 -0.24
C ALA A 202 1.98 7.35 -0.82
N LEU A 203 1.74 7.88 -2.02
CA LEU A 203 2.68 8.74 -2.75
C LEU A 203 2.22 10.19 -2.71
N ASP A 204 3.14 11.10 -2.38
CA ASP A 204 2.98 12.53 -2.62
C ASP A 204 3.97 12.99 -3.68
N GLU A 205 3.58 12.84 -4.94
CA GLU A 205 4.43 13.24 -6.07
C GLU A 205 4.67 14.76 -6.10
N LYS A 206 3.71 15.55 -5.64
CA LYS A 206 3.77 17.01 -5.61
C LYS A 206 4.87 17.48 -4.65
N HIS A 207 5.04 16.81 -3.51
CA HIS A 207 6.04 17.16 -2.50
C HIS A 207 7.24 16.21 -2.47
N ASN A 208 7.33 15.26 -3.40
CA ASN A 208 8.40 14.25 -3.49
C ASN A 208 8.54 13.44 -2.20
N GLN A 209 7.43 12.93 -1.66
CA GLN A 209 7.42 12.08 -0.47
C GLN A 209 6.75 10.73 -0.74
N ILE A 210 7.22 9.71 -0.03
CA ILE A 210 6.52 8.45 0.16
C ILE A 210 6.14 8.36 1.63
N PHE A 211 4.86 8.16 1.92
CA PHE A 211 4.38 7.77 3.24
C PHE A 211 4.26 6.26 3.30
N PHE A 212 4.65 5.66 4.40
CA PHE A 212 4.53 4.21 4.60
C PHE A 212 4.31 3.86 6.06
N THR A 213 3.77 2.67 6.32
CA THR A 213 3.52 2.19 7.69
C THR A 213 4.46 1.07 8.06
N LEU A 214 4.83 1.02 9.34
CA LEU A 214 5.32 -0.20 9.98
C LEU A 214 4.23 -0.66 10.94
N LYS A 215 3.63 -1.82 10.69
CA LYS A 215 2.44 -2.30 11.42
C LYS A 215 2.72 -2.53 12.90
N GLY A 216 3.87 -3.11 13.23
CA GLY A 216 4.18 -3.59 14.57
C GLY A 216 3.51 -4.94 14.90
N PRO A 217 3.79 -5.48 16.10
CA PRO A 217 3.16 -6.70 16.58
C PRO A 217 1.65 -6.56 16.74
N SER A 218 0.92 -7.65 16.53
CA SER A 218 -0.53 -7.64 16.67
C SER A 218 -0.93 -7.28 18.10
N LYS A 219 -1.85 -6.32 18.25
CA LYS A 219 -2.28 -5.73 19.54
C LYS A 219 -1.10 -5.19 20.38
N GLY A 220 0.01 -4.83 19.73
CA GLY A 220 1.22 -4.38 20.39
C GLY A 220 1.27 -2.87 20.66
N GLY A 221 0.49 -2.06 19.93
CA GLY A 221 0.52 -0.61 20.04
C GLY A 221 1.89 -0.01 19.69
N LYS A 222 2.60 -0.63 18.73
CA LYS A 222 3.94 -0.24 18.27
C LYS A 222 3.98 0.15 16.80
N GLY A 223 2.81 0.36 16.21
CA GLY A 223 2.68 0.82 14.84
C GLY A 223 3.24 2.22 14.63
N ARG A 224 3.74 2.48 13.43
CA ARG A 224 4.33 3.77 13.03
C ARG A 224 3.87 4.17 11.64
N ILE A 225 3.69 5.48 11.44
CA ILE A 225 3.61 6.10 10.11
C ILE A 225 4.91 6.87 9.90
N LEU A 226 5.57 6.64 8.77
CA LEU A 226 6.83 7.26 8.41
C LEU A 226 6.70 7.96 7.06
N ALA A 227 7.62 8.88 6.79
CA ALA A 227 7.81 9.46 5.48
C ALA A 227 9.28 9.45 5.06
N ALA A 228 9.50 9.35 3.75
CA ALA A 228 10.80 9.39 3.13
C ALA A 228 10.77 10.26 1.86
N PRO A 229 11.81 11.07 1.60
CA PRO A 229 11.91 11.81 0.36
C PRO A 229 12.15 10.87 -0.82
N TYR A 230 11.39 11.05 -1.89
CA TYR A 230 11.55 10.34 -3.16
C TYR A 230 11.24 11.27 -4.33
N TYR A 231 12.25 11.57 -5.15
CA TYR A 231 12.14 12.55 -6.24
C TYR A 231 11.60 11.92 -7.52
N PHE A 232 10.27 11.91 -7.70
CA PHE A 232 9.59 11.26 -8.83
C PHE A 232 10.02 11.78 -10.21
N GLN A 233 10.40 13.06 -10.30
CA GLN A 233 10.74 13.72 -11.57
C GLN A 233 12.25 13.81 -11.86
N ARG A 234 13.13 13.42 -10.92
CA ARG A 234 14.59 13.60 -11.07
C ARG A 234 15.33 12.27 -11.03
N ARG A 235 16.08 11.96 -12.09
CA ARG A 235 17.04 10.84 -12.13
C ARG A 235 18.37 11.11 -11.42
N HIS A 236 18.55 12.26 -10.78
CA HIS A 236 19.81 12.64 -10.16
C HIS A 236 19.56 13.46 -8.90
N LEU A 237 19.78 12.87 -7.71
CA LEU A 237 20.26 13.47 -6.45
C LEU A 237 20.18 12.45 -5.27
N PRO A 238 20.91 12.63 -4.16
CA PRO A 238 21.95 11.68 -3.75
C PRO A 238 21.61 10.86 -2.50
N SER A 239 22.00 9.58 -2.54
CA SER A 239 22.60 8.86 -1.42
C SER A 239 23.84 8.11 -1.94
N ILE A 240 24.82 7.85 -1.07
CA ILE A 240 26.09 8.59 -1.10
C ILE A 240 27.19 8.17 -2.12
N GLU A 241 27.15 7.02 -2.81
CA GLU A 241 28.28 6.63 -3.71
C GLU A 241 27.93 5.89 -5.03
N ALA A 242 26.65 5.68 -5.37
CA ALA A 242 26.24 4.88 -6.54
C ALA A 242 25.47 5.64 -7.65
N ALA A 243 25.25 6.96 -7.51
CA ALA A 243 24.66 7.81 -8.56
C ALA A 243 25.69 8.35 -9.58
N ASN A 244 26.96 7.91 -9.50
CA ASN A 244 28.05 8.48 -10.30
C ASN A 244 28.08 8.07 -11.78
N THR A 245 27.15 7.25 -12.24
CA THR A 245 26.90 7.04 -13.68
C THR A 245 25.40 7.00 -13.90
N SER A 246 24.86 8.11 -14.39
CA SER A 246 23.45 8.35 -14.71
C SER A 246 22.73 7.19 -15.43
N THR A 247 22.13 6.25 -14.70
CA THR A 247 21.03 5.34 -15.14
C THR A 247 20.27 4.65 -13.99
N SER A 248 20.77 4.64 -12.75
CA SER A 248 20.13 3.98 -11.60
C SER A 248 18.97 4.79 -11.00
N GLU A 249 17.81 4.16 -10.84
CA GLU A 249 16.70 4.72 -10.07
C GLU A 249 17.03 4.64 -8.56
N GLY A 250 16.82 5.74 -7.83
CA GLY A 250 17.49 5.98 -6.54
C GLY A 250 17.04 5.11 -5.36
N VAL A 251 17.97 4.86 -4.43
CA VAL A 251 17.75 4.29 -3.10
C VAL A 251 17.53 5.43 -2.10
N ILE A 252 16.56 5.30 -1.21
CA ILE A 252 16.26 6.28 -0.16
C ILE A 252 17.37 6.24 0.89
N ASP A 253 17.93 7.41 1.24
CA ASP A 253 18.83 7.51 2.38
C ASP A 253 18.03 7.28 3.68
N PRO A 254 18.29 6.20 4.43
CA PRO A 254 17.55 5.89 5.65
C PRO A 254 17.66 6.98 6.72
N LYS A 255 18.70 7.83 6.69
CA LYS A 255 18.87 8.97 7.63
C LYS A 255 17.92 10.13 7.35
N THR A 256 17.29 10.14 6.16
CA THR A 256 16.32 11.18 5.77
C THR A 256 14.89 10.81 6.11
N VAL A 257 14.65 9.57 6.55
CA VAL A 257 13.34 9.07 6.94
C VAL A 257 12.92 9.69 8.26
N VAL A 258 11.67 10.11 8.34
CA VAL A 258 11.08 10.71 9.55
C VAL A 258 9.90 9.87 10.03
N THR A 259 9.81 9.66 11.34
CA THR A 259 8.61 9.11 11.98
C THR A 259 7.62 10.25 12.18
N LEU A 260 6.41 10.11 11.64
CA LEU A 260 5.35 11.11 11.72
C LEU A 260 4.39 10.83 12.87
N LEU A 261 4.06 9.56 13.09
CA LEU A 261 3.29 9.08 14.22
C LEU A 261 3.88 7.75 14.70
N ASP A 262 3.82 7.52 16.00
CA ASP A 262 4.23 6.28 16.65
C ASP A 262 3.17 5.83 17.67
N HIS A 263 3.41 4.68 18.30
CA HIS A 263 2.50 4.05 19.27
C HIS A 263 1.07 3.83 18.73
N LEU A 264 0.95 3.66 17.41
CA LEU A 264 -0.33 3.34 16.77
C LEU A 264 -0.68 1.87 17.04
N PRO A 265 -1.98 1.50 17.05
CA PRO A 265 -2.43 0.12 17.19
C PRO A 265 -1.75 -0.80 16.18
N GLU A 266 -2.15 -0.71 14.91
CA GLU A 266 -1.68 -1.51 13.78
C GLU A 266 -2.05 -0.78 12.46
N PRO A 267 -1.28 0.23 12.03
CA PRO A 267 -1.62 1.05 10.86
C PRO A 267 -1.41 0.27 9.56
N ILE A 268 -2.45 0.14 8.73
CA ILE A 268 -2.48 -0.75 7.56
C ILE A 268 -2.41 0.00 6.24
N ASP A 269 -3.49 0.60 5.78
CA ASP A 269 -3.55 1.26 4.47
C ASP A 269 -3.52 2.77 4.63
N LEU A 270 -2.96 3.46 3.64
CA LEU A 270 -2.76 4.90 3.63
C LEU A 270 -3.45 5.50 2.41
N LEU A 271 -4.13 6.61 2.61
CA LEU A 271 -4.76 7.37 1.54
C LEU A 271 -4.45 8.85 1.73
N LEU A 272 -3.67 9.41 0.80
CA LEU A 272 -3.34 10.83 0.80
C LEU A 272 -4.39 11.61 0.01
N ASP A 273 -4.96 12.62 0.63
CA ASP A 273 -5.63 13.72 -0.05
C ASP A 273 -4.60 14.82 -0.31
N SER A 274 -4.02 14.85 -1.51
CA SER A 274 -3.01 15.85 -1.91
C SER A 274 -3.58 17.24 -2.20
N GLU A 275 -4.91 17.35 -2.34
CA GLU A 275 -5.58 18.63 -2.59
C GLU A 275 -5.82 19.36 -1.26
N GLU A 276 -6.36 18.65 -0.27
CA GLU A 276 -6.64 19.22 1.06
C GLU A 276 -5.48 19.00 2.07
N ASN A 277 -4.44 18.29 1.66
CA ASN A 277 -3.30 17.87 2.50
C ASN A 277 -3.74 17.16 3.77
N TYR A 278 -4.47 16.04 3.62
CA TYR A 278 -4.78 15.14 4.73
C TYR A 278 -4.26 13.74 4.43
N LEU A 279 -3.62 13.12 5.41
CA LEU A 279 -3.31 11.70 5.37
C LEU A 279 -4.37 10.94 6.15
N TYR A 280 -5.03 9.99 5.48
CA TYR A 280 -6.00 9.07 6.05
C TYR A 280 -5.36 7.70 6.22
N TRP A 281 -5.76 6.97 7.26
CA TRP A 281 -5.30 5.59 7.45
C TRP A 281 -6.29 4.73 8.22
N THR A 282 -6.18 3.42 8.00
CA THR A 282 -6.86 2.39 8.79
C THR A 282 -5.93 1.88 9.89
N ASP A 283 -6.47 1.70 11.10
CA ASP A 283 -5.80 1.01 12.21
C ASP A 283 -6.56 -0.30 12.51
N ARG A 284 -5.85 -1.43 12.59
CA ARG A 284 -6.35 -2.72 13.10
C ARG A 284 -6.19 -2.83 14.61
N GLY A 285 -6.64 -3.94 15.19
CA GLY A 285 -6.33 -4.30 16.57
C GLY A 285 -7.40 -3.87 17.57
N ASP A 286 -6.98 -3.50 18.78
CA ASP A 286 -7.88 -3.32 19.93
C ASP A 286 -8.55 -1.94 19.95
N ASP A 287 -9.90 -1.93 19.91
CA ASP A 287 -10.75 -0.73 20.03
C ASP A 287 -10.37 0.14 21.24
N ALA A 288 -9.98 -0.47 22.37
CA ALA A 288 -9.61 0.25 23.59
C ALA A 288 -8.36 1.12 23.41
N THR A 289 -7.54 0.82 22.40
CA THR A 289 -6.32 1.57 22.04
C THR A 289 -6.50 2.43 20.80
N GLY A 290 -7.73 2.53 20.27
CA GLY A 290 -8.05 3.22 19.03
C GLY A 290 -7.83 2.37 17.77
N GLY A 291 -7.75 1.03 17.92
CA GLY A 291 -7.77 0.09 16.79
C GLY A 291 -9.16 0.03 16.13
N ASN A 292 -9.25 -0.77 15.06
CA ASN A 292 -10.45 -0.91 14.23
C ASN A 292 -11.10 0.42 13.87
N SER A 293 -10.27 1.35 13.37
CA SER A 293 -10.66 2.73 13.13
C SER A 293 -10.16 3.27 11.79
N LEU A 294 -10.87 4.27 11.29
CA LEU A 294 -10.46 5.16 10.21
C LEU A 294 -10.07 6.49 10.84
N ASN A 295 -8.86 6.94 10.55
CA ASN A 295 -8.27 8.13 11.14
C ASN A 295 -7.79 9.09 10.05
N ARG A 296 -7.55 10.35 10.42
CA ARG A 296 -6.82 11.31 9.57
C ARG A 296 -5.98 12.28 10.39
N ALA A 297 -5.04 12.94 9.72
CA ALA A 297 -4.34 14.11 10.24
C ALA A 297 -3.99 15.06 9.08
N PRO A 298 -3.98 16.38 9.29
CA PRO A 298 -3.51 17.32 8.28
C PRO A 298 -2.00 17.15 8.08
N VAL A 299 -1.55 17.27 6.85
CA VAL A 299 -0.14 17.20 6.45
C VAL A 299 0.37 18.61 6.18
N THR A 300 1.50 18.94 6.77
CA THR A 300 2.21 20.20 6.47
C THR A 300 3.65 19.89 6.11
N TYR A 301 4.29 20.81 5.38
CA TYR A 301 5.66 20.63 4.90
C TYR A 301 6.54 21.74 5.45
N ASN A 302 7.69 21.37 6.02
CA ASN A 302 8.68 22.35 6.44
C ASN A 302 9.16 23.13 5.19
N PRO A 303 9.05 24.48 5.16
CA PRO A 303 9.40 25.25 3.97
C PRO A 303 10.88 25.17 3.56
N CYS A 304 11.77 24.83 4.49
CA CYS A 304 13.21 24.74 4.25
C CYS A 304 13.66 23.33 3.87
N SER A 305 13.24 22.32 4.64
CA SER A 305 13.69 20.93 4.43
C SER A 305 12.77 20.12 3.51
N GLY A 306 11.54 20.58 3.27
CA GLY A 306 10.50 19.82 2.58
C GLY A 306 9.99 18.60 3.36
N GLN A 307 10.44 18.40 4.60
CA GLN A 307 10.01 17.27 5.44
C GLN A 307 8.55 17.44 5.84
N PRO A 308 7.73 16.38 5.72
CA PRO A 308 6.34 16.41 6.17
C PRO A 308 6.24 16.36 7.69
N GLN A 309 5.14 16.89 8.20
CA GLN A 309 4.69 16.79 9.59
C GLN A 309 3.18 16.53 9.59
N LEU A 310 2.72 15.70 10.53
CA LEU A 310 1.30 15.49 10.77
C LEU A 310 0.84 16.38 11.92
N GLY A 311 -0.32 17.00 11.74
CA GLY A 311 -1.02 17.69 12.83
C GLY A 311 -1.74 16.71 13.75
N GLU A 312 -2.76 17.20 14.45
CA GLU A 312 -3.52 16.38 15.40
C GLU A 312 -4.24 15.22 14.70
N LYS A 313 -4.08 14.01 15.25
CA LYS A 313 -4.81 12.81 14.83
C LYS A 313 -6.29 12.97 15.19
N GLU A 314 -7.15 12.81 14.21
CA GLU A 314 -8.60 12.73 14.36
C GLU A 314 -9.07 11.30 14.08
N LEU A 315 -9.72 10.67 15.05
CA LEU A 315 -10.49 9.44 14.83
C LEU A 315 -11.82 9.80 14.19
N LEU A 316 -12.07 9.32 12.97
CA LEU A 316 -13.26 9.64 12.20
C LEU A 316 -14.38 8.66 12.48
N ILE A 317 -14.08 7.36 12.37
CA ILE A 317 -15.04 6.27 12.48
C ILE A 317 -14.33 5.06 13.10
N ASP A 318 -14.96 4.38 14.05
CA ASP A 318 -14.46 3.18 14.72
C ASP A 318 -15.41 1.98 14.51
N GLY A 319 -15.17 0.88 15.23
CA GLY A 319 -16.00 -0.32 15.26
C GLY A 319 -15.93 -1.14 13.97
N PHE A 320 -14.80 -1.09 13.25
CA PHE A 320 -14.52 -2.02 12.15
C PHE A 320 -14.16 -3.41 12.71
N ASN A 321 -14.06 -4.42 11.84
CA ASN A 321 -13.58 -5.74 12.24
C ASN A 321 -12.25 -6.02 11.54
N GLU A 322 -11.16 -5.50 12.09
CA GLU A 322 -9.81 -5.52 11.52
C GLU A 322 -9.77 -4.75 10.18
N ALA A 323 -9.84 -3.42 10.25
CA ALA A 323 -9.86 -2.54 9.06
C ALA A 323 -8.59 -2.68 8.20
N ILE A 324 -8.74 -2.83 6.88
CA ILE A 324 -7.61 -3.07 5.95
C ILE A 324 -7.55 -1.96 4.91
N GLY A 325 -8.25 -2.10 3.78
CA GLY A 325 -8.11 -1.19 2.65
C GLY A 325 -8.98 0.06 2.80
N LEU A 326 -8.54 1.17 2.24
CA LEU A 326 -9.38 2.35 2.07
C LEU A 326 -9.19 3.03 0.70
N ALA A 327 -10.29 3.52 0.14
CA ALA A 327 -10.29 4.27 -1.12
C ALA A 327 -11.37 5.35 -1.12
N TRP A 328 -11.11 6.45 -1.82
CA TRP A 328 -12.13 7.47 -2.06
C TRP A 328 -13.29 6.91 -2.87
N ALA A 329 -14.53 7.33 -2.56
CA ALA A 329 -15.69 7.02 -3.40
C ALA A 329 -15.60 7.62 -4.82
N ALA A 330 -14.67 8.55 -5.04
CA ALA A 330 -14.25 8.98 -6.36
C ALA A 330 -12.73 9.04 -6.38
N ASN A 331 -12.08 8.20 -7.19
CA ASN A 331 -10.64 8.30 -7.41
C ASN A 331 -10.37 9.54 -8.29
N LEU A 332 -9.99 10.65 -7.64
CA LEU A 332 -9.83 11.98 -8.23
C LEU A 332 -8.44 12.19 -8.82
N MET A 333 -7.98 11.25 -9.64
CA MET A 333 -6.79 11.46 -10.47
C MET A 333 -7.23 12.13 -11.79
N ASP A 334 -7.38 13.45 -11.75
CA ASP A 334 -7.29 14.41 -12.88
C ASP A 334 -8.44 14.72 -13.85
N ASP A 335 -9.59 14.05 -13.95
CA ASP A 335 -10.52 14.48 -15.02
C ASP A 335 -12.01 14.27 -14.79
N MET A 336 -12.57 15.18 -14.02
CA MET A 336 -13.97 15.17 -13.68
C MET A 336 -14.42 16.58 -13.35
N ARG A 337 -15.25 17.18 -14.23
CA ARG A 337 -16.04 18.35 -13.86
C ARG A 337 -16.89 17.96 -12.65
N LEU A 338 -16.43 18.36 -11.48
CA LEU A 338 -17.17 18.27 -10.23
C LEU A 338 -18.55 18.91 -10.48
N PRO A 339 -19.67 18.30 -10.07
CA PRO A 339 -20.89 19.09 -9.88
C PRO A 339 -20.52 20.26 -8.95
N ASP A 340 -21.09 21.45 -9.16
CA ASP A 340 -20.64 22.77 -8.67
C ASP A 340 -20.32 22.89 -7.15
N ASN A 341 -20.49 21.83 -6.35
CA ASN A 341 -20.08 21.75 -4.96
C ASN A 341 -19.01 20.66 -4.70
N LYS A 342 -17.74 21.11 -4.60
CA LYS A 342 -16.55 20.33 -4.18
C LYS A 342 -16.73 19.54 -2.88
N GLU A 343 -17.60 19.98 -1.96
CA GLU A 343 -17.84 19.31 -0.67
C GLU A 343 -18.47 17.91 -0.80
N THR A 344 -19.07 17.57 -1.95
CA THR A 344 -20.01 16.45 -2.04
C THR A 344 -19.36 15.09 -2.35
N LEU A 345 -18.19 15.05 -3.01
CA LEU A 345 -17.55 13.79 -3.45
C LEU A 345 -16.45 13.28 -2.50
N ARG A 346 -15.79 14.16 -1.74
CA ARG A 346 -14.79 13.81 -0.71
C ARG A 346 -15.40 13.53 0.66
N ARG A 347 -16.74 13.45 0.70
CA ARG A 347 -17.52 13.06 1.89
C ARG A 347 -17.50 11.56 2.12
N TYR A 348 -17.31 10.76 1.08
CA TYR A 348 -17.44 9.32 1.15
C TYR A 348 -16.12 8.59 0.87
N VAL A 349 -15.81 7.63 1.75
CA VAL A 349 -14.68 6.69 1.63
C VAL A 349 -15.25 5.29 1.70
N TYR A 350 -14.65 4.36 0.96
CA TYR A 350 -14.89 2.94 1.13
C TYR A 350 -13.78 2.34 1.98
N VAL A 351 -14.17 1.49 2.93
CA VAL A 351 -13.23 0.78 3.81
C VAL A 351 -13.58 -0.69 3.78
N THR A 352 -12.58 -1.54 3.65
CA THR A 352 -12.73 -2.98 3.79
C THR A 352 -12.21 -3.44 5.15
N ASP A 353 -12.80 -4.50 5.66
CA ASP A 353 -12.34 -5.20 6.85
C ASP A 353 -12.50 -6.72 6.65
N MET A 354 -12.19 -7.54 7.65
CA MET A 354 -12.26 -9.00 7.50
C MET A 354 -13.66 -9.54 7.15
N LYS A 355 -14.73 -8.73 7.18
CA LYS A 355 -16.09 -9.18 6.88
C LYS A 355 -16.88 -8.29 5.93
N HIS A 356 -16.53 -7.02 5.82
CA HIS A 356 -17.41 -6.05 5.20
C HIS A 356 -16.65 -5.10 4.30
N LEU A 357 -17.33 -4.70 3.23
CA LEU A 357 -17.06 -3.48 2.51
C LEU A 357 -18.03 -2.42 3.04
N TRP A 358 -17.48 -1.36 3.62
CA TRP A 358 -18.21 -0.25 4.20
C TRP A 358 -18.22 0.94 3.24
N ARG A 359 -19.32 1.70 3.23
CA ARG A 359 -19.35 3.09 2.78
C ARG A 359 -19.38 3.99 4.01
N CYS A 360 -18.38 4.84 4.14
CA CYS A 360 -18.18 5.75 5.25
C CYS A 360 -18.54 7.17 4.85
N ASP A 361 -19.43 7.82 5.60
CA ASP A 361 -19.72 9.24 5.49
C ASP A 361 -18.87 10.02 6.50
N LEU A 362 -17.81 10.67 6.02
CA LEU A 362 -16.84 11.36 6.88
C LEU A 362 -17.44 12.57 7.60
N LYS A 363 -18.46 13.21 7.00
CA LYS A 363 -19.12 14.39 7.61
C LYS A 363 -20.10 13.96 8.69
N ALA A 364 -20.88 12.93 8.43
CA ALA A 364 -21.81 12.38 9.42
C ALA A 364 -21.13 11.47 10.46
N ARG A 365 -19.88 11.04 10.19
CA ARG A 365 -19.14 10.03 10.96
C ARG A 365 -19.93 8.74 11.13
N THR A 366 -20.55 8.30 10.05
CA THR A 366 -21.33 7.06 10.01
C THR A 366 -20.78 6.13 8.94
N LYS A 367 -21.09 4.84 9.06
CA LYS A 367 -20.79 3.85 8.04
C LYS A 367 -21.96 2.92 7.81
N GLU A 368 -22.10 2.43 6.58
CA GLU A 368 -23.06 1.41 6.21
C GLU A 368 -22.37 0.25 5.50
N VAL A 369 -22.85 -0.98 5.74
CA VAL A 369 -22.37 -2.16 5.04
C VAL A 369 -22.89 -2.12 3.61
N ILE A 370 -22.00 -2.15 2.62
CA ILE A 370 -22.31 -2.26 1.18
C ILE A 370 -22.31 -3.73 0.77
N TYR A 371 -21.36 -4.49 1.29
CA TYR A 371 -21.24 -5.92 1.08
C TYR A 371 -20.71 -6.59 2.35
N GLU A 372 -21.26 -7.76 2.67
CA GLU A 372 -20.81 -8.63 3.77
C GLU A 372 -20.42 -9.97 3.14
N CYS A 373 -19.20 -10.43 3.43
CA CYS A 373 -18.70 -11.71 2.95
C CYS A 373 -19.02 -12.85 3.93
N GLY A 374 -18.78 -14.08 3.50
CA GLY A 374 -19.02 -15.26 4.33
C GLY A 374 -18.08 -15.33 5.54
N PRO A 375 -18.31 -16.29 6.46
CA PRO A 375 -17.59 -16.38 7.73
C PRO A 375 -16.09 -16.72 7.62
N ARG A 376 -15.63 -17.10 6.43
CA ARG A 376 -14.24 -17.50 6.14
C ARG A 376 -13.54 -16.58 5.14
N ASN A 377 -14.18 -15.48 4.78
CA ASN A 377 -13.67 -14.53 3.82
C ASN A 377 -12.91 -13.43 4.56
N VAL A 378 -11.97 -12.76 3.87
CA VAL A 378 -11.26 -11.58 4.39
C VAL A 378 -11.18 -10.58 3.25
N LEU A 379 -11.86 -9.45 3.39
CA LEU A 379 -11.79 -8.40 2.38
C LEU A 379 -10.57 -7.53 2.64
N THR A 380 -9.76 -7.36 1.60
CA THR A 380 -8.55 -6.57 1.65
C THR A 380 -8.73 -5.34 0.77
N GLY A 381 -7.73 -4.90 0.04
CA GLY A 381 -7.68 -3.71 -0.81
C GLY A 381 -8.96 -3.43 -1.57
N VAL A 382 -9.26 -2.13 -1.64
CA VAL A 382 -10.41 -1.55 -2.31
C VAL A 382 -9.96 -0.40 -3.18
N GLU A 383 -10.61 -0.23 -4.32
CA GLU A 383 -10.41 0.89 -5.22
C GLU A 383 -11.73 1.23 -5.91
N VAL A 384 -11.93 2.48 -6.34
CA VAL A 384 -13.21 2.91 -6.91
C VAL A 384 -12.99 3.65 -8.22
N VAL A 385 -13.82 3.33 -9.21
CA VAL A 385 -13.90 4.08 -10.47
C VAL A 385 -15.33 4.53 -10.72
N ARG A 386 -15.48 5.67 -11.39
CA ARG A 386 -16.76 6.21 -11.82
C ARG A 386 -16.63 6.73 -13.26
N PHE A 387 -17.57 6.33 -14.12
CA PHE A 387 -17.65 6.79 -15.52
C PHE A 387 -18.69 7.91 -15.63
N PHE A 388 -18.41 8.92 -16.47
CA PHE A 388 -19.27 10.09 -16.71
C PHE A 388 -19.70 10.17 -18.17
#